data_AF-A0A1M7U687-F1
#
_entry.id   AF-A0A1M7U687-F1
#
_cell.length_a   1.000
_cell.length_b   1.000
_cell.length_c   1.000
_cell.angle_alpha   90.00
_cell.angle_beta   90.00
_cell.angle_gamma   90.00
#
_symmetry.space_group_name_H-M   'P 1'
#
loop_
_entity.id
_entity.type
_entity.pdbx_description
1 polymer ?
#
loop_
_entity_poly.entity_id
_entity_poly.type
_entity_poly.pdbx_seq_one_letter_code
_entity_poly.pdbx_strand_id
1 'polypeptide(L)'
;MSGKPWRLTRAAEASLIDIALWTIETFGPRQAEAYEADLIERCEAIARNEAPWQSCSKVIDPRLPEDLRFTRCGEHLIVFVDEPDRVIIVDFLHGRRDLPARLSELARRDD
;
A
#
# COMPACT_ATOMS: atom_id res chain seq x y z
N MET A 1 -5.32 -20.19 9.78
CA MET A 1 -3.85 -20.10 9.64
C MET A 1 -3.45 -18.68 10.01
N SER A 2 -2.45 -18.48 10.86
CA SER A 2 -1.97 -17.13 11.18
C SER A 2 -1.14 -16.61 9.99
N GLY A 3 -1.34 -15.35 9.59
CA GLY A 3 -0.56 -14.70 8.53
C GLY A 3 0.87 -14.39 8.97
N LYS A 4 1.72 -13.97 8.03
CA LYS A 4 3.04 -13.41 8.34
C LYS A 4 2.90 -12.15 9.21
N PRO A 5 3.86 -11.82 10.07
CA PRO A 5 3.93 -10.48 10.64
C PRO A 5 4.03 -9.46 9.50
N TRP A 6 3.36 -8.32 9.64
CA TRP A 6 3.47 -7.22 8.69
C TRP A 6 3.76 -5.92 9.42
N ARG A 7 4.43 -5.00 8.73
CA ARG A 7 4.76 -3.68 9.27
C ARG A 7 4.59 -2.59 8.23
N LEU A 8 4.36 -1.37 8.71
CA LEU A 8 4.39 -0.17 7.89
C LEU A 8 5.82 0.37 7.80
N THR A 9 6.16 0.99 6.67
CA THR A 9 7.27 1.95 6.65
C THR A 9 6.79 3.30 7.20
N ARG A 10 7.72 4.20 7.54
CA ARG A 10 7.38 5.58 7.91
C ARG A 10 6.60 6.33 6.83
N ALA A 11 6.86 6.01 5.55
CA ALA A 11 6.13 6.61 4.43
C ALA A 11 4.68 6.12 4.41
N ALA A 12 4.46 4.82 4.63
CA ALA A 12 3.13 4.24 4.73
C ALA A 12 2.34 4.79 5.93
N GLU A 13 2.99 4.95 7.09
CA GLU A 13 2.38 5.59 8.27
C GLU A 13 1.94 7.04 7.97
N ALA A 14 2.82 7.83 7.35
CA ALA A 14 2.49 9.20 6.97
C ALA A 14 1.32 9.25 5.97
N SER A 15 1.33 8.39 4.94
CA SER A 15 0.23 8.30 3.98
C SER A 15 -1.10 7.91 4.64
N LEU A 16 -1.10 7.00 5.63
CA LEU A 16 -2.33 6.66 6.36
C LEU A 16 -2.88 7.85 7.16
N ILE A 17 -2.01 8.62 7.81
CA ILE A 17 -2.40 9.83 8.53
C ILE A 17 -3.03 10.84 7.56
N ASP A 18 -2.40 11.08 6.41
CA ASP A 18 -2.92 12.00 5.39
C ASP A 18 -4.28 11.54 4.84
N ILE A 19 -4.42 10.24 4.57
CA ILE A 19 -5.69 9.64 4.13
C ILE A 19 -6.76 9.83 5.20
N ALA A 20 -6.45 9.56 6.47
CA ALA A 20 -7.40 9.69 7.56
C ALA A 20 -7.85 11.15 7.73
N LEU A 21 -6.92 12.11 7.79
CA LEU A 21 -7.22 13.54 7.93
C LEU A 21 -8.12 14.03 6.79
N TRP A 22 -7.75 13.74 5.53
CA TRP A 22 -8.55 14.16 4.39
C TRP A 22 -9.93 13.49 4.37
N THR A 23 -10.02 12.22 4.76
CA THR A 23 -11.29 11.48 4.81
C THR A 23 -12.21 12.05 5.91
N ILE A 24 -11.66 12.42 7.07
CA ILE A 24 -12.40 13.10 8.14
C ILE A 24 -12.94 14.43 7.62
N GLU A 25 -12.08 15.26 7.02
CA GLU A 25 -12.45 16.58 6.51
C GLU A 25 -13.52 16.51 5.41
N THR A 26 -13.45 15.48 4.56
CA THR A 26 -14.31 15.38 3.37
C THR A 26 -15.61 14.63 3.65
N PHE A 27 -15.57 13.56 4.46
CA PHE A 27 -16.68 12.62 4.63
C PHE A 27 -17.11 12.41 6.08
N GLY A 28 -16.35 12.93 7.05
CA GLY A 28 -16.61 12.79 8.46
C GLY A 28 -15.93 11.58 9.12
N PRO A 29 -15.86 11.58 10.47
CA PRO A 29 -15.04 10.65 11.24
C PRO A 29 -15.47 9.19 11.11
N ARG A 30 -16.77 8.91 11.02
CA ARG A 30 -17.29 7.54 10.87
C ARG A 30 -16.83 6.89 9.56
N GLN A 31 -16.76 7.68 8.49
CA GLN A 31 -16.27 7.21 7.20
C GLN A 31 -14.76 7.01 7.22
N ALA A 32 -14.01 7.86 7.93
CA ALA A 32 -12.58 7.68 8.11
C ALA A 32 -12.23 6.41 8.87
N GLU A 33 -12.93 6.12 9.97
CA GLU A 33 -12.74 4.90 10.75
C GLU A 33 -13.04 3.64 9.93
N ALA A 34 -14.15 3.64 9.19
CA ALA A 34 -14.50 2.52 8.31
C ALA A 34 -13.46 2.33 7.20
N TYR A 35 -12.97 3.41 6.61
CA TYR A 35 -12.00 3.33 5.52
C TYR A 35 -10.61 2.91 6.00
N GLU A 36 -10.20 3.35 7.19
CA GLU A 36 -8.99 2.85 7.86
C GLU A 36 -9.10 1.34 8.09
N ALA A 37 -10.23 0.86 8.62
CA ALA A 37 -10.46 -0.57 8.83
C ALA A 37 -10.32 -1.39 7.54
N ASP A 38 -10.88 -0.90 6.42
CA ASP A 38 -10.75 -1.55 5.10
C ASP A 38 -9.27 -1.64 4.63
N LEU A 39 -8.47 -0.60 4.90
CA LEU A 39 -7.05 -0.58 4.56
C LEU A 39 -6.25 -1.56 5.42
N ILE A 40 -6.54 -1.64 6.71
CA ILE A 40 -5.89 -2.56 7.65
C ILE A 40 -6.27 -4.01 7.33
N GLU A 41 -7.56 -4.31 7.12
CA GLU A 41 -8.01 -5.66 6.74
C GLU A 41 -7.33 -6.11 5.44
N ARG A 42 -7.14 -5.18 4.49
CA ARG A 42 -6.39 -5.52 3.28
C ARG A 42 -4.92 -5.85 3.57
N CYS A 43 -4.25 -5.13 4.47
CA CYS A 43 -2.88 -5.45 4.89
C CYS A 43 -2.80 -6.84 5.53
N GLU A 44 -3.78 -7.21 6.36
CA GLU A 44 -3.87 -8.55 6.94
C GLU A 44 -4.13 -9.63 5.89
N ALA A 45 -4.97 -9.35 4.89
CA ALA A 45 -5.20 -10.26 3.77
C ALA A 45 -3.94 -10.45 2.92
N ILE A 46 -3.13 -9.41 2.71
CA ILE A 46 -1.81 -9.53 2.07
C ILE A 46 -0.91 -10.45 2.91
N ALA A 47 -0.85 -10.23 4.23
CA ALA A 47 -0.03 -11.02 5.14
C ALA A 47 -0.44 -12.51 5.22
N ARG A 48 -1.70 -12.82 4.91
CA ARG A 48 -2.21 -14.18 4.78
C ARG A 48 -2.10 -14.75 3.36
N ASN A 49 -1.58 -13.97 2.41
CA ASN A 49 -1.53 -14.30 0.98
C ASN A 49 -2.93 -14.59 0.38
N GLU A 50 -3.93 -13.86 0.84
CA GLU A 50 -5.33 -13.94 0.39
C GLU A 50 -5.75 -12.75 -0.48
N ALA A 51 -4.98 -11.65 -0.44
CA ALA A 51 -5.24 -10.49 -1.29
C ALA A 51 -4.69 -10.71 -2.72
N PRO A 52 -5.47 -10.38 -3.78
CA PRO A 52 -4.95 -10.37 -5.13
C PRO A 52 -3.90 -9.26 -5.29
N TRP A 53 -2.83 -9.53 -6.02
CA TRP A 53 -1.74 -8.57 -6.23
C TRP A 53 -1.22 -8.58 -7.66
N GLN A 54 -0.60 -7.46 -8.04
CA GLN A 54 0.11 -7.30 -9.30
C GLN A 54 1.55 -6.88 -9.03
N SER A 55 2.48 -7.28 -9.89
CA SER A 55 3.88 -6.83 -9.83
C SER A 55 3.98 -5.44 -10.44
N CYS A 56 4.63 -4.51 -9.74
CA CYS A 56 4.90 -3.16 -10.23
C CYS A 56 5.76 -3.19 -11.50
N SER A 57 6.76 -4.08 -11.55
CA SER A 57 7.67 -4.16 -12.70
C SER A 57 6.97 -4.61 -13.98
N LYS A 58 5.99 -5.52 -13.86
CA LYS A 58 5.23 -6.04 -15.01
C LYS A 58 4.17 -5.06 -15.53
N VAL A 59 3.61 -4.24 -14.65
CA VAL A 59 2.45 -3.39 -14.99
C VAL A 59 2.85 -1.94 -15.24
N ILE A 60 3.93 -1.46 -14.63
CA ILE A 60 4.21 -0.02 -14.54
C ILE A 60 5.56 0.36 -15.13
N ASP A 61 6.66 -0.17 -14.59
CA ASP A 61 8.00 0.10 -15.12
C ASP A 61 8.92 -1.11 -14.86
N PRO A 62 9.45 -1.77 -15.91
CA PRO A 62 10.27 -2.97 -15.77
C PRO A 62 11.57 -2.76 -14.98
N ARG A 63 11.98 -1.52 -14.70
CA ARG A 63 13.16 -1.19 -13.87
C ARG A 63 12.88 -1.27 -12.37
N LEU A 64 11.61 -1.35 -11.96
CA LEU A 64 11.26 -1.47 -10.55
C LEU A 64 11.63 -2.86 -10.01
N PRO A 65 11.91 -2.98 -8.70
CA PRO A 65 12.15 -4.27 -8.07
C PRO A 65 11.02 -5.27 -8.33
N GLU A 66 11.36 -6.51 -8.69
CA GLU A 66 10.37 -7.55 -9.05
C GLU A 66 9.47 -7.95 -7.88
N ASP A 67 9.99 -7.83 -6.66
CA ASP A 67 9.31 -8.12 -5.41
C ASP A 67 8.36 -7.00 -4.97
N LEU A 68 8.42 -5.83 -5.62
CA LEU A 68 7.49 -4.73 -5.39
C LEU A 68 6.13 -5.05 -6.04
N ARG A 69 5.11 -5.14 -5.19
CA ARG A 69 3.75 -5.53 -5.55
C ARG A 69 2.76 -4.46 -5.12
N PHE A 70 1.58 -4.49 -5.71
CA PHE A 70 0.46 -3.67 -5.25
C PHE A 70 -0.87 -4.41 -5.30
N THR A 71 -1.80 -3.99 -4.45
CA THR A 71 -3.21 -4.38 -4.47
C THR A 71 -4.10 -3.14 -4.34
N ARG A 72 -5.35 -3.19 -4.83
CA ARG A 72 -6.29 -2.06 -4.78
C ARG A 72 -7.27 -2.18 -3.62
N CYS A 73 -7.41 -1.15 -2.80
CA CYS A 73 -8.43 -1.03 -1.77
C CYS A 73 -9.16 0.32 -1.89
N GLY A 74 -10.44 0.30 -2.28
CA GLY A 74 -11.17 1.51 -2.66
C GLY A 74 -10.46 2.29 -3.76
N GLU A 75 -10.17 3.57 -3.54
CA GLU A 75 -9.42 4.43 -4.46
C GLU A 75 -7.90 4.42 -4.24
N HIS A 76 -7.41 3.67 -3.27
CA HIS A 76 -5.98 3.58 -2.96
C HIS A 76 -5.36 2.27 -3.45
N LEU A 77 -4.08 2.34 -3.76
CA LEU A 77 -3.21 1.21 -4.02
C LEU A 77 -2.31 1.03 -2.81
N ILE A 78 -2.27 -0.19 -2.28
CA ILE A 78 -1.38 -0.57 -1.21
C ILE A 78 -0.16 -1.21 -1.85
N VAL A 79 0.99 -0.56 -1.73
CA VAL A 79 2.27 -1.02 -2.27
C VAL A 79 3.02 -1.77 -1.18
N PHE A 80 3.56 -2.94 -1.49
CA PHE A 80 4.18 -3.80 -0.50
C PHE A 80 5.27 -4.69 -1.10
N VAL A 81 6.11 -5.21 -0.22
CA VAL A 81 7.05 -6.30 -0.49
C VAL A 81 6.64 -7.49 0.38
N ASP A 82 6.57 -8.67 -0.23
CA ASP A 82 6.25 -9.93 0.43
C ASP A 82 7.51 -10.78 0.56
N GLU A 83 8.20 -10.62 1.69
CA GLU A 83 9.41 -11.36 2.03
C GLU A 83 9.05 -12.73 2.65
N PRO A 84 9.98 -13.70 2.73
CA PRO A 84 9.67 -15.03 3.26
C PRO A 84 9.12 -15.03 4.70
N ASP A 85 9.62 -14.16 5.57
CA ASP A 85 9.32 -14.10 7.01
C ASP A 85 8.33 -13.01 7.40
N ARG A 86 8.11 -11.99 6.55
CA ARG A 86 7.26 -10.84 6.86
C ARG A 86 6.73 -10.14 5.60
N VAL A 87 5.72 -9.29 5.78
CA VAL A 87 5.25 -8.35 4.76
C VAL A 87 5.65 -6.92 5.17
N ILE A 88 6.17 -6.15 4.22
CA ILE A 88 6.48 -4.73 4.41
C ILE A 88 5.52 -3.93 3.55
N ILE A 89 4.61 -3.18 4.17
CA ILE A 89 3.78 -2.21 3.47
C ILE A 89 4.63 -0.96 3.22
N VAL A 90 4.96 -0.75 1.96
CA VAL A 90 5.83 0.33 1.50
C VAL A 90 5.08 1.65 1.52
N ASP A 91 3.85 1.67 0.98
CA ASP A 91 3.07 2.90 0.86
C ASP A 91 1.58 2.69 0.56
N PHE A 92 0.80 3.76 0.74
CA PHE A 92 -0.58 3.90 0.27
C PHE A 92 -0.66 5.03 -0.74
N LEU A 93 -1.02 4.71 -1.98
CA LEU A 93 -1.00 5.64 -3.12
C LEU A 93 -2.41 5.89 -3.62
N HIS A 94 -2.77 7.13 -3.93
CA HIS A 94 -4.04 7.40 -4.57
C HIS A 94 -3.98 6.94 -6.04
N GLY A 95 -4.83 5.96 -6.41
CA GLY A 95 -4.64 5.15 -7.62
C GLY A 95 -4.66 5.89 -8.95
N ARG A 96 -5.17 7.13 -8.99
CA ARG A 96 -5.19 7.99 -10.19
C ARG A 96 -4.17 9.12 -10.19
N ARG A 97 -3.55 9.46 -9.05
CA ARG A 97 -2.67 10.63 -8.93
C ARG A 97 -1.20 10.30 -8.64
N ASP A 98 -0.93 9.25 -7.88
CA ASP A 98 0.39 9.13 -7.24
C ASP A 98 1.28 8.04 -7.81
N LEU A 99 0.71 7.06 -8.53
CA LEU A 99 1.43 5.84 -8.89
C LEU A 99 2.65 6.10 -9.79
N PRO A 100 2.57 6.83 -10.92
CA PRO A 100 3.75 7.07 -11.77
C PRO A 100 4.84 7.91 -11.08
N ALA A 101 4.44 8.91 -10.29
CA ALA A 101 5.35 9.83 -9.63
C ALA A 101 6.12 9.16 -8.48
N ARG A 102 5.43 8.39 -7.63
CA ARG A 102 6.04 7.73 -6.47
C ARG A 102 6.97 6.58 -6.88
N LEU A 103 6.65 5.89 -7.98
CA LEU A 103 7.51 4.84 -8.53
C LEU A 103 8.80 5.39 -9.14
N SER A 104 8.72 6.56 -9.79
CA SER A 104 9.92 7.27 -10.27
C SER A 104 10.84 7.67 -9.11
N GLU A 105 10.30 7.92 -7.92
CA GLU A 105 11.11 8.19 -6.73
C GLU A 105 11.76 6.92 -6.15
N LEU A 106 11.01 5.81 -6.07
CA LEU A 106 11.53 4.54 -5.57
C LEU A 106 12.66 3.98 -6.47
N ALA A 107 12.50 4.05 -7.79
CA ALA A 107 13.52 3.59 -8.74
C ALA A 107 14.86 4.36 -8.65
N ARG A 108 14.85 5.60 -8.15
CA ARG A 108 16.07 6.42 -7.99
C ARG A 108 16.82 6.18 -6.68
N ARG A 109 16.24 5.43 -5.74
CA ARG A 109 16.88 5.15 -4.44
C ARG A 109 17.82 3.93 -4.50
N ASP A 110 17.81 3.20 -5.62
CA ASP A 110 18.64 2.01 -5.87
C ASP A 110 19.90 2.31 -6.75
N ASP A 111 20.14 3.58 -7.10
CA ASP A 111 21.38 4.10 -7.75
C ASP A 111 22.33 4.74 -6.72
#